data_AF-A0A0L0UMG3-F1
#
_entry.id   AF-A0A0L0UMG3-F1
#
_cell.length_a   1.000
_cell.length_b   1.000
_cell.length_c   1.000
_cell.angle_alpha   90.00
_cell.angle_beta   90.00
_cell.angle_gamma   90.00
#
_symmetry.space_group_name_H-M   'P 1'
#
loop_
_entity.id
_entity.type
_entity.pdbx_description
1 polymer ?
#
loop_
_entity_poly.entity_id
_entity_poly.type
_entity_poly.pdbx_seq_one_letter_code
_entity_poly.pdbx_strand_id
1 'polypeptide(L)'
;MFFLRNRQWREVRNKLSPVLTSGKLKQAYGLMQEVSFNLEEHLKSKQPASGNSFVCDIKDLIALFTTDLIATHAFGVQANSLENPNGDFRRNGRKMFEFDLIRFINFFVIFFMPNLSSLLRVRLFSDESSKFVRDTVNYVMKERKQSGAIRNDLIDTLLALQEEAKAE
;
A
#
# COMPACT_ATOMS: atom_id res chain seq x y z
N MET A 1 11.60 8.24 -0.59
CA MET A 1 11.72 9.13 0.58
C MET A 1 12.73 8.60 1.59
N PHE A 2 12.50 7.43 2.23
CA PHE A 2 13.28 6.97 3.40
C PHE A 2 14.78 6.69 3.17
N PHE A 3 15.22 6.41 1.94
CA PHE A 3 16.64 6.15 1.60
C PHE A 3 17.28 7.28 0.77
N LEU A 4 16.54 8.37 0.52
CA LEU A 4 17.04 9.51 -0.25
C LEU A 4 17.90 10.41 0.63
N ARG A 5 18.94 11.02 0.07
CA ARG A 5 19.83 11.93 0.80
C ARG A 5 19.35 13.38 0.67
N ASN A 6 19.32 14.11 1.79
CA ASN A 6 19.12 15.55 1.94
C ASN A 6 18.26 16.23 0.85
N ARG A 7 18.88 16.72 -0.23
CA ARG A 7 18.21 17.45 -1.31
C ARG A 7 17.13 16.60 -1.99
N GLN A 8 17.43 15.37 -2.38
CA GLN A 8 16.47 14.48 -3.04
C GLN A 8 15.32 14.11 -2.11
N TRP A 9 15.62 13.88 -0.82
CA TRP A 9 14.59 13.65 0.18
C TRP A 9 13.66 14.86 0.30
N ARG A 10 14.22 16.07 0.37
CA ARG A 10 13.46 17.32 0.48
C ARG A 10 12.58 17.55 -0.74
N GLU A 11 13.11 17.36 -1.94
CA GLU A 11 12.35 17.50 -3.20
C GLU A 11 11.17 16.52 -3.25
N VAL A 12 11.41 15.22 -3.01
CA VAL A 12 10.34 14.21 -3.01
C VAL A 12 9.33 14.46 -1.88
N ARG A 13 9.78 14.86 -0.69
CA ARG A 13 8.89 15.18 0.43
C ARG A 13 8.00 16.38 0.12
N ASN A 14 8.54 17.43 -0.48
CA ASN A 14 7.76 18.61 -0.85
C ASN A 14 6.67 18.27 -1.87
N LYS A 15 6.94 17.38 -2.83
CA LYS A 15 5.94 16.92 -3.80
C LYS A 15 4.87 15.98 -3.19
N LEU A 16 5.23 15.17 -2.19
CA LEU A 16 4.31 14.18 -1.60
C LEU A 16 3.54 14.68 -0.37
N SER A 17 4.04 15.70 0.34
CA SER A 17 3.37 16.22 1.55
C SER A 17 1.95 16.77 1.28
N PRO A 18 1.67 17.45 0.16
CA PRO A 18 0.32 17.92 -0.17
C PRO A 18 -0.73 16.81 -0.27
N VAL A 19 -0.32 15.57 -0.55
CA VAL A 19 -1.22 14.41 -0.68
C VAL A 19 -1.85 14.01 0.66
N LEU A 20 -1.18 14.31 1.78
CA LEU A 20 -1.61 13.92 3.12
C LEU A 20 -2.27 15.07 3.90
N THR A 21 -2.68 16.13 3.21
CA THR A 21 -3.41 17.23 3.84
C THR A 21 -4.80 16.78 4.29
N SER A 22 -5.36 17.44 5.31
CA SER A 22 -6.73 17.17 5.78
C SER A 22 -7.77 17.31 4.66
N GLY A 23 -7.54 18.21 3.69
CA GLY A 23 -8.40 18.35 2.51
C GLY A 23 -8.37 17.11 1.62
N LYS A 24 -7.19 16.58 1.30
CA LYS A 24 -7.04 15.34 0.53
C LYS A 24 -7.58 14.12 1.28
N LEU A 25 -7.33 14.02 2.58
CA LEU A 25 -7.90 12.94 3.41
C LEU A 25 -9.44 12.98 3.42
N LYS A 26 -10.05 14.17 3.47
CA LYS A 26 -11.51 14.31 3.34
C LYS A 26 -12.03 13.88 1.97
N GLN A 27 -11.30 14.16 0.89
CA GLN A 27 -11.67 13.70 -0.46
C GLN A 27 -11.63 12.17 -0.58
N ALA A 28 -10.68 11.52 0.09
CA ALA A 28 -10.55 10.06 0.10
C ALA A 28 -11.44 9.37 1.14
N TYR A 29 -12.16 10.13 1.99
CA TYR A 29 -12.96 9.58 3.08
C TYR A 29 -14.01 8.55 2.62
N GLY A 30 -14.63 8.77 1.45
CA GLY A 30 -15.58 7.81 0.88
C GLY A 30 -14.96 6.42 0.66
N LEU A 31 -13.69 6.34 0.25
CA LEU A 31 -12.96 5.08 0.10
C LEU A 31 -12.72 4.39 1.44
N MET A 32 -12.48 5.16 2.51
CA MET A 32 -12.34 4.61 3.87
C MET A 32 -13.67 4.06 4.38
N GLN A 33 -14.77 4.76 4.09
CA GLN A 33 -16.12 4.31 4.47
C GLN A 33 -16.48 3.00 3.77
N GLU A 34 -16.18 2.87 2.47
CA GLU A 34 -16.43 1.65 1.70
C GLU A 34 -15.75 0.43 2.35
N VAL A 35 -14.45 0.53 2.65
CA VAL A 35 -13.71 -0.56 3.31
C VAL A 35 -14.22 -0.83 4.74
N SER A 36 -14.68 0.22 5.44
CA SER A 36 -15.28 0.08 6.78
C SER A 36 -16.60 -0.68 6.73
N PHE A 37 -17.43 -0.41 5.71
CA PHE A 37 -18.66 -1.15 5.49
C PHE A 37 -18.38 -2.64 5.20
N ASN A 38 -17.39 -2.94 4.36
CA ASN A 38 -16.97 -4.32 4.10
C ASN A 38 -16.51 -5.04 5.37
N LEU A 39 -15.85 -4.35 6.29
CA LEU A 39 -15.49 -4.91 7.61
C LEU A 39 -16.73 -5.23 8.44
N GLU A 40 -17.72 -4.33 8.49
CA GLU A 40 -18.97 -4.59 9.19
C GLU A 40 -19.72 -5.80 8.62
N GLU A 41 -19.84 -5.90 7.29
CA GLU A 41 -20.45 -7.05 6.62
C GLU A 41 -19.69 -8.34 6.91
N HIS A 42 -18.36 -8.29 6.84
CA HIS A 42 -17.52 -9.43 7.20
C HIS A 42 -17.81 -9.91 8.63
N LEU A 43 -17.84 -9.01 9.61
CA LEU A 43 -18.12 -9.35 11.00
C LEU A 43 -19.54 -9.91 11.20
N LYS A 44 -20.55 -9.30 10.56
CA LYS A 44 -21.93 -9.80 10.58
C LYS A 44 -22.01 -11.22 10.02
N SER A 45 -21.28 -11.51 8.94
CA SER A 45 -21.25 -12.85 8.32
C SER A 45 -20.64 -13.94 9.22
N LYS A 46 -19.82 -13.54 10.20
CA LYS A 46 -19.17 -14.46 11.16
C LYS A 46 -19.95 -14.64 12.45
N GLN A 47 -21.02 -13.88 12.65
CA GLN A 47 -21.86 -14.00 13.84
C GLN A 47 -22.64 -15.33 13.80
N PRO A 48 -22.46 -16.23 14.77
CA PRO A 48 -23.12 -17.53 14.76
C PRO A 48 -24.63 -17.38 15.06
N ALA A 49 -25.45 -18.14 14.35
CA ALA A 49 -26.92 -18.12 14.51
C ALA A 49 -27.40 -18.56 15.90
N SER A 50 -26.56 -19.28 16.65
CA SER A 50 -26.90 -19.86 17.97
C SER A 50 -26.76 -18.91 19.15
N GLY A 51 -26.45 -17.62 18.92
CA GLY A 51 -26.22 -16.64 19.99
C GLY A 51 -24.87 -16.78 20.71
N ASN A 52 -23.97 -17.64 20.21
CA ASN A 52 -22.61 -17.77 20.72
C ASN A 52 -21.75 -16.54 20.37
N SER A 53 -20.72 -16.27 21.16
CA SER A 53 -19.75 -15.21 20.86
C SER A 53 -18.83 -15.61 19.70
N PHE A 54 -18.62 -14.70 18.75
CA PHE A 54 -17.59 -14.84 17.71
C PHE A 54 -16.22 -14.46 18.30
N VAL A 55 -15.26 -15.38 18.24
CA VAL A 55 -13.87 -15.16 18.66
C VAL A 55 -13.00 -15.08 17.42
N CYS A 56 -12.18 -14.03 17.32
CA CYS A 56 -11.22 -13.87 16.23
C CYS A 56 -9.89 -13.30 16.72
N ASP A 57 -8.84 -13.53 15.93
CA ASP A 57 -7.58 -12.82 16.10
C ASP A 57 -7.72 -11.40 15.54
N ILE A 58 -7.72 -10.41 16.45
CA ILE A 58 -7.87 -9.00 16.10
C ILE A 58 -6.71 -8.48 15.25
N LYS A 59 -5.49 -9.04 15.42
CA LYS A 59 -4.32 -8.63 14.64
C LYS A 59 -4.48 -9.03 13.19
N ASP A 60 -4.96 -10.25 12.95
CA ASP A 60 -5.22 -10.72 11.59
C ASP A 60 -6.39 -9.96 10.94
N LEU A 61 -7.48 -9.72 11.67
CA LEU A 61 -8.61 -8.93 11.18
C LEU A 61 -8.18 -7.51 10.76
N ILE A 62 -7.44 -6.81 11.63
CA ILE A 62 -6.92 -5.47 11.34
C ILE A 62 -5.93 -5.51 10.18
N ALA A 63 -5.11 -6.57 10.06
CA ALA A 63 -4.20 -6.70 8.93
C ALA A 63 -4.94 -6.85 7.60
N LEU A 64 -6.07 -7.56 7.56
CA LEU A 64 -6.93 -7.65 6.36
C LEU A 64 -7.56 -6.29 6.04
N PHE A 65 -8.16 -5.64 7.04
CA PHE A 65 -8.79 -4.34 6.89
C PHE A 65 -7.81 -3.25 6.40
N THR A 66 -6.64 -3.14 7.04
CA THR A 66 -5.62 -2.16 6.67
C THR A 66 -4.98 -2.44 5.31
N THR A 67 -4.91 -3.71 4.90
CA THR A 67 -4.49 -4.09 3.54
C THR A 67 -5.46 -3.53 2.51
N ASP A 68 -6.77 -3.70 2.71
CA ASP A 68 -7.78 -3.17 1.79
C ASP A 68 -7.81 -1.65 1.77
N LEU A 69 -7.63 -1.01 2.94
CA LEU A 69 -7.58 0.44 3.07
C LEU A 69 -6.39 1.04 2.31
N ILE A 70 -5.21 0.41 2.38
CA ILE A 70 -4.03 0.84 1.61
C ILE A 70 -4.20 0.49 0.13
N ALA A 71 -4.72 -0.68 -0.23
CA ALA A 71 -4.94 -1.07 -1.62
C ALA A 71 -5.85 -0.05 -2.35
N THR A 72 -6.95 0.34 -1.72
CA THR A 72 -7.89 1.30 -2.32
C THR A 72 -7.30 2.71 -2.40
N HIS A 73 -6.61 3.19 -1.35
CA HIS A 73 -6.08 4.56 -1.29
C HIS A 73 -4.79 4.76 -2.07
N ALA A 74 -3.82 3.85 -1.91
CA ALA A 74 -2.48 4.04 -2.46
C ALA A 74 -2.36 3.48 -3.88
N PHE A 75 -3.12 2.43 -4.19
CA PHE A 75 -3.01 1.70 -5.46
C PHE A 75 -4.26 1.83 -6.34
N GLY A 76 -5.37 2.37 -5.83
CA GLY A 76 -6.61 2.47 -6.58
C GLY A 76 -7.28 1.13 -6.86
N VAL A 77 -7.02 0.10 -6.03
CA VAL A 77 -7.50 -1.28 -6.23
C VAL A 77 -8.34 -1.75 -5.04
N GLN A 78 -9.46 -2.39 -5.31
CA GLN A 78 -10.21 -3.16 -4.31
C GLN A 78 -9.56 -4.55 -4.15
N ALA A 79 -8.77 -4.72 -3.09
CA ALA A 79 -8.06 -5.98 -2.83
C ALA A 79 -8.95 -7.08 -2.23
N ASN A 80 -10.06 -6.70 -1.58
CA ASN A 80 -11.04 -7.57 -0.94
C ASN A 80 -10.39 -8.65 -0.06
N SER A 81 -9.38 -8.27 0.72
CA SER A 81 -8.62 -9.13 1.62
C SER A 81 -9.48 -9.70 2.75
N LEU A 82 -10.51 -8.95 3.18
CA LEU A 82 -11.49 -9.46 4.16
C LEU A 82 -12.24 -10.69 3.63
N GLU A 83 -12.53 -10.76 2.33
CA GLU A 83 -13.18 -11.91 1.69
C GLU A 83 -12.17 -12.99 1.28
N ASN A 84 -11.03 -12.55 0.74
CA ASN A 84 -9.94 -13.43 0.29
C ASN A 84 -8.62 -13.12 1.03
N PRO A 85 -8.40 -13.71 2.22
CA PRO A 85 -7.18 -13.50 3.01
C PRO A 85 -5.87 -13.93 2.32
N ASN A 86 -5.96 -14.71 1.24
CA ASN A 86 -4.82 -15.21 0.46
C ASN A 86 -4.60 -14.45 -0.86
N GLY A 87 -5.38 -13.38 -1.09
CA GLY A 87 -5.23 -12.50 -2.24
C GLY A 87 -3.85 -11.85 -2.33
N ASP A 88 -3.51 -11.36 -3.53
CA ASP A 88 -2.15 -10.91 -3.86
C ASP A 88 -1.65 -9.78 -2.96
N PHE A 89 -2.49 -8.81 -2.62
CA PHE A 89 -2.12 -7.71 -1.73
C PHE A 89 -1.80 -8.22 -0.32
N ARG A 90 -2.66 -9.05 0.27
CA ARG A 90 -2.42 -9.60 1.62
C ARG A 90 -1.21 -10.53 1.63
N ARG A 91 -1.02 -11.35 0.59
CA ARG A 91 0.14 -12.24 0.46
C ARG A 91 1.45 -11.45 0.34
N ASN A 92 1.50 -10.45 -0.53
CA ASN A 92 2.68 -9.58 -0.66
C ASN A 92 2.92 -8.73 0.59
N GLY A 93 1.85 -8.25 1.23
CA GLY A 93 1.92 -7.54 2.50
C GLY A 93 2.51 -8.40 3.62
N ARG A 94 2.08 -9.66 3.77
CA ARG A 94 2.68 -10.62 4.72
C ARG A 94 4.16 -10.81 4.47
N LYS A 95 4.53 -11.08 3.22
CA LYS A 95 5.93 -11.21 2.81
C LYS A 95 6.77 -10.00 3.16
N MET A 96 6.23 -8.78 3.24
CA MET A 96 7.02 -7.61 3.66
C MET A 96 7.41 -7.66 5.15
N PHE A 97 6.57 -8.25 6.00
CA PHE A 97 6.78 -8.33 7.45
C PHE A 97 7.33 -9.68 7.94
N GLU A 98 7.42 -10.67 7.06
CA GLU A 98 8.12 -11.92 7.34
C GLU A 98 9.61 -11.64 7.58
N PHE A 99 10.11 -12.14 8.71
CA PHE A 99 11.49 -11.99 9.13
C PHE A 99 12.21 -13.32 8.97
N ASP A 100 13.28 -13.31 8.19
CA ASP A 100 14.20 -14.44 8.04
C ASP A 100 15.65 -13.93 8.17
N LEU A 101 16.59 -14.85 8.39
CA LEU A 101 18.00 -14.49 8.62
C LEU A 101 18.62 -13.75 7.43
N ILE A 102 18.19 -14.06 6.20
CA ILE A 102 18.68 -13.40 4.99
C ILE A 102 18.21 -11.95 4.95
N ARG A 103 16.93 -11.70 5.29
CA ARG A 103 16.38 -10.35 5.44
C ARG A 103 17.09 -9.59 6.54
N PHE A 104 17.35 -10.21 7.68
CA PHE A 104 18.12 -9.59 8.75
C PHE A 104 19.49 -9.11 8.24
N ILE A 105 20.23 -9.98 7.53
CA ILE A 105 21.52 -9.63 6.95
C ILE A 105 21.37 -8.52 5.90
N ASN A 106 20.38 -8.60 5.02
CA ASN A 106 20.10 -7.56 4.02
C ASN A 106 19.82 -6.21 4.69
N PHE A 107 18.95 -6.18 5.71
CA PHE A 107 18.67 -4.99 6.49
C PHE A 107 19.92 -4.45 7.17
N PHE A 108 20.72 -5.32 7.79
CA PHE A 108 21.96 -4.93 8.45
C PHE A 108 22.94 -4.27 7.46
N VAL A 109 23.14 -4.87 6.29
CA VAL A 109 24.01 -4.31 5.25
C VAL A 109 23.45 -2.98 4.73
N ILE A 110 22.15 -2.88 4.47
CA ILE A 110 21.53 -1.65 3.95
C ILE A 110 21.67 -0.49 4.95
N PHE A 111 21.45 -0.73 6.24
CA PHE A 111 21.42 0.33 7.25
C PHE A 111 22.81 0.67 7.83
N PHE A 112 23.69 -0.31 8.04
CA PHE A 112 24.98 -0.10 8.71
C PHE A 112 26.17 -0.13 7.75
N MET A 113 26.04 -0.76 6.59
CA MET A 113 27.12 -0.89 5.62
C MET A 113 26.68 -0.50 4.19
N PRO A 114 26.10 0.69 3.98
CA PRO A 114 25.47 1.06 2.71
C PRO A 114 26.41 1.01 1.51
N ASN A 115 27.73 1.19 1.70
CA ASN A 115 28.73 1.08 0.63
C ASN A 115 28.89 -0.35 0.09
N LEU A 116 28.56 -1.38 0.89
CA LEU A 116 28.57 -2.79 0.48
C LEU A 116 27.26 -3.25 -0.14
N SER A 117 26.19 -2.45 -0.02
CA SER A 117 24.86 -2.84 -0.48
C SER A 117 24.80 -3.12 -1.99
N SER A 118 25.48 -2.29 -2.79
CA SER A 118 25.57 -2.47 -4.25
C SER A 118 26.44 -3.67 -4.64
N LEU A 119 27.53 -3.92 -3.90
CA LEU A 119 28.44 -5.03 -4.16
C LEU A 119 27.78 -6.38 -3.87
N LEU A 120 27.11 -6.49 -2.72
CA LEU A 120 26.44 -7.70 -2.27
C LEU A 120 25.04 -7.89 -2.91
N ARG A 121 24.59 -6.92 -3.72
CA ARG A 121 23.28 -6.92 -4.40
C ARG A 121 22.11 -7.19 -3.44
N VAL A 122 22.22 -6.73 -2.19
CA VAL A 122 21.18 -6.89 -1.18
C VAL A 122 19.93 -6.13 -1.60
N ARG A 123 18.75 -6.74 -1.38
CA ARG A 123 17.46 -6.15 -1.74
C ARG A 123 16.58 -6.03 -0.51
N LEU A 124 15.93 -4.88 -0.39
CA LEU A 124 14.99 -4.59 0.70
C LEU A 124 13.69 -5.39 0.57
N PHE A 125 13.23 -5.57 -0.67
CA PHE A 125 12.02 -6.29 -1.01
C PHE A 125 12.38 -7.42 -1.96
N SER A 126 11.60 -8.51 -1.93
CA SER A 126 11.73 -9.58 -2.91
C SER A 126 11.43 -9.05 -4.32
N ASP A 127 11.95 -9.76 -5.32
CA ASP A 127 11.72 -9.42 -6.73
C ASP A 127 10.26 -9.57 -7.11
N GLU A 128 9.60 -10.60 -6.58
CA GLU A 128 8.17 -10.83 -6.74
C GLU A 128 7.36 -9.64 -6.21
N SER A 129 7.61 -9.19 -4.98
CA SER A 129 6.85 -8.08 -4.38
C SER A 129 7.18 -6.74 -5.05
N SER A 130 8.44 -6.53 -5.45
CA SER A 130 8.85 -5.35 -6.21
C SER A 130 8.19 -5.30 -7.58
N LYS A 131 8.09 -6.45 -8.27
CA LYS A 131 7.42 -6.58 -9.57
C LYS A 131 5.92 -6.37 -9.43
N PHE A 132 5.28 -7.00 -8.45
CA PHE A 132 3.87 -6.84 -8.15
C PHE A 132 3.50 -5.36 -7.98
N VAL A 133 4.18 -4.64 -7.08
CA VAL A 133 3.91 -3.21 -6.84
C VAL A 133 4.07 -2.37 -8.11
N ARG A 134 5.15 -2.58 -8.88
CA ARG A 134 5.39 -1.83 -10.13
C ARG A 134 4.33 -2.12 -11.18
N ASP A 135 4.02 -3.39 -11.40
CA ASP A 135 3.06 -3.82 -12.41
C ASP A 135 1.65 -3.31 -12.06
N THR A 136 1.24 -3.38 -10.79
CA THR A 136 -0.03 -2.83 -10.32
C THR A 136 -0.13 -1.32 -10.53
N VAL A 137 0.86 -0.54 -10.07
CA VAL A 137 0.83 0.93 -10.24
C VAL A 137 0.82 1.31 -11.71
N ASN A 138 1.66 0.68 -12.54
CA ASN A 138 1.71 0.96 -13.97
C ASN A 138 0.40 0.62 -14.67
N TYR A 139 -0.22 -0.51 -14.31
CA TYR A 139 -1.51 -0.92 -14.85
C TYR A 139 -2.60 0.10 -14.49
N VAL A 140 -2.73 0.45 -13.20
CA VAL A 140 -3.79 1.36 -12.74
C VAL A 140 -3.59 2.77 -13.28
N MET A 141 -2.35 3.29 -13.30
CA MET A 141 -2.08 4.59 -13.93
C MET A 141 -2.44 4.60 -15.42
N LYS A 142 -2.16 3.51 -16.14
CA LYS A 142 -2.51 3.39 -17.57
C LYS A 142 -4.03 3.36 -17.77
N GLU A 143 -4.73 2.52 -17.01
CA GLU A 143 -6.19 2.42 -17.05
C GLU A 143 -6.82 3.78 -16.73
N ARG A 144 -6.41 4.42 -15.63
CA ARG A 144 -6.94 5.71 -15.19
C ARG A 144 -6.78 6.82 -16.23
N LYS A 145 -5.65 6.84 -16.94
CA LYS A 145 -5.43 7.78 -18.07
C LYS A 145 -6.36 7.52 -19.24
N GLN A 146 -6.71 6.27 -19.49
CA GLN A 146 -7.59 5.88 -20.60
C GLN A 146 -9.05 6.15 -20.28
N SER A 147 -9.49 5.87 -19.05
CA SER A 147 -10.87 6.06 -18.62
C SER A 147 -11.19 7.50 -18.23
N GLY A 148 -10.19 8.27 -17.78
CA GLY A 148 -10.40 9.63 -17.25
C GLY A 148 -11.19 9.66 -15.93
N ALA A 149 -11.35 8.50 -15.27
CA ALA A 149 -12.02 8.40 -14.00
C ALA A 149 -11.27 9.21 -12.93
N ILE A 150 -11.99 9.70 -11.92
CA ILE A 150 -11.41 10.36 -10.75
C ILE A 150 -11.94 9.65 -9.52
N ARG A 151 -11.04 9.12 -8.69
CA ARG A 151 -11.36 8.36 -7.47
C ARG A 151 -10.91 9.08 -6.19
N ASN A 152 -10.14 10.16 -6.34
CA ASN A 152 -9.48 10.91 -5.27
C ASN A 152 -8.51 10.05 -4.44
N ASP A 153 -7.83 9.11 -5.10
CA ASP A 153 -6.81 8.27 -4.52
C ASP A 153 -5.39 8.82 -4.77
N LEU A 154 -4.36 8.12 -4.31
CA LEU A 154 -2.96 8.49 -4.55
C LEU A 154 -2.62 8.46 -6.05
N ILE A 155 -3.24 7.56 -6.83
CA ILE A 155 -2.96 7.45 -8.27
C ILE A 155 -3.35 8.73 -8.99
N ASP A 156 -4.52 9.32 -8.69
CA ASP A 156 -4.93 10.61 -9.26
C ASP A 156 -3.90 11.71 -8.95
N THR A 157 -3.34 11.68 -7.74
CA THR A 157 -2.33 12.67 -7.35
C THR A 157 -1.00 12.44 -8.07
N LEU A 158 -0.58 11.19 -8.24
CA LEU A 158 0.63 10.85 -9.01
C LEU A 158 0.48 11.22 -10.49
N LEU A 159 -0.71 11.08 -11.06
CA LEU A 159 -1.01 11.50 -12.42
C LEU A 159 -0.93 13.02 -12.57
N ALA A 160 -1.53 13.78 -11.65
CA ALA A 160 -1.43 15.24 -11.64
C ALA A 160 0.03 15.72 -11.57
N LEU A 161 0.82 15.15 -10.65
CA LEU A 161 2.25 15.44 -10.53
C LEU A 161 3.04 15.10 -11.80
N GLN A 162 2.65 14.04 -12.52
CA GLN A 162 3.30 13.65 -13.76
C GLN A 162 3.00 14.64 -14.90
N GLU A 163 1.77 15.15 -14.98
CA GLU A 163 1.42 16.15 -16.00
C GLU A 163 2.06 17.51 -15.70
N GLU A 164 2.12 17.93 -14.43
CA GLU A 164 2.89 19.12 -14.01
C GLU A 164 4.36 19.02 -14.44
N ALA A 165 5.00 17.88 -14.21
CA ALA A 165 6.41 17.68 -14.59
C ALA A 165 6.68 17.60 -16.10
N LYS A 166 5.66 17.42 -16.95
CA LYS A 166 5.80 17.50 -18.41
C LYS A 166 5.61 18.90 -18.95
N ALA A 167 4.92 19.76 -18.19
CA ALA A 167 4.67 21.15 -18.55
C ALA A 167 5.86 22.06 -18.17
N GLU A 168 6.71 21.61 -17.24
CA GLU A 168 8.03 22.18 -16.91
C GLU A 168 9.12 21.75 -17.93
#